data_AF-A0A857N715-F1
#
_entry.id   AF-A0A857N715-F1
#
_cell.length_a   1.000
_cell.length_b   1.000
_cell.length_c   1.000
_cell.angle_alpha   90.00
_cell.angle_beta   90.00
_cell.angle_gamma   90.00
#
_symmetry.space_group_name_H-M   'P 1'
#
loop_
_entity.id
_entity.type
_entity.pdbx_description
1 polymer ?
#
loop_
_entity_poly.entity_id
_entity_poly.type
_entity_poly.pdbx_seq_one_letter_code
_entity_poly.pdbx_strand_id
1 'polypeptide(L)'
;MEAKKYRQIRVVVSMFVGMVVAMGVTRESYLLALAGVLTGMVFMGLARSKAKIVVDERERQVREKAAEMAFAIFTPTIGLGSFLLLVPYKKLSSVFAKGEFVYLESLGMILAYLTLFLIALYAIAYHGFNRKLGGGGDEK
;
A
#
# COMPACT_ATOMS: atom_id res chain seq x y z
N MET A 1 19.70 1.25 -8.95
CA MET A 1 19.71 1.84 -7.58
C MET A 1 21.14 1.95 -7.09
N GLU A 2 21.47 2.97 -6.29
CA GLU A 2 22.73 2.98 -5.55
C GLU A 2 22.80 1.82 -4.56
N ALA A 3 23.97 1.18 -4.43
CA ALA A 3 24.18 0.03 -3.54
C ALA A 3 23.76 0.32 -2.09
N LYS A 4 23.91 1.57 -1.63
CA LYS A 4 23.51 2.03 -0.29
C LYS A 4 22.00 1.93 -0.07
N LYS A 5 21.19 2.35 -1.06
CA LYS A 5 19.71 2.27 -1.00
C LYS A 5 19.21 0.84 -1.02
N TYR A 6 19.83 -0.03 -1.83
CA TYR A 6 19.48 -1.46 -1.84
C TYR A 6 19.77 -2.11 -0.48
N ARG A 7 20.90 -1.80 0.15
CA ARG A 7 21.22 -2.28 1.50
C ARG A 7 20.19 -1.81 2.54
N GLN A 8 19.78 -0.54 2.49
CA GLN A 8 18.73 -0.02 3.38
C GLN A 8 17.40 -0.75 3.20
N ILE A 9 16.95 -0.92 1.95
CA ILE A 9 15.70 -1.65 1.64
C ILE A 9 15.79 -3.09 2.16
N ARG A 10 16.91 -3.78 1.92
CA ARG A 10 17.10 -5.15 2.41
C ARG A 10 16.98 -5.25 3.93
N VAL A 11 17.61 -4.33 4.67
CA VAL A 11 17.55 -4.31 6.14
C VAL A 11 16.12 -4.10 6.62
N VAL A 12 15.41 -3.12 6.07
CA VAL A 12 14.01 -2.82 6.42
C VAL A 12 13.10 -4.02 6.15
N VAL A 13 13.23 -4.65 4.98
CA VAL A 13 12.44 -5.84 4.62
C VAL A 13 12.74 -7.00 5.55
N SER A 14 14.01 -7.28 5.85
CA SER A 14 14.36 -8.38 6.78
C SER A 14 13.84 -8.13 8.20
N MET A 15 13.88 -6.88 8.68
CA MET A 15 13.35 -6.51 9.99
C MET A 15 11.83 -6.68 10.03
N PHE A 16 11.13 -6.24 8.99
CA PHE A 16 9.67 -6.39 8.88
C PHE A 16 9.25 -7.87 8.85
N VAL A 17 9.90 -8.69 8.01
CA VAL A 17 9.61 -10.13 7.93
C VAL A 17 9.89 -10.81 9.27
N GLY A 18 11.01 -10.49 9.93
CA GLY A 18 11.33 -11.03 11.25
C GLY A 18 10.27 -10.70 12.29
N MET A 19 9.75 -9.46 12.29
CA MET A 19 8.69 -9.04 13.19
C MET A 19 7.36 -9.77 12.92
N VAL A 20 6.96 -9.91 11.66
CA VAL A 20 5.73 -10.63 11.27
C VAL A 20 5.81 -12.10 11.64
N VAL A 21 6.97 -12.75 11.40
CA VAL A 21 7.18 -14.15 11.76
C VAL A 21 7.17 -14.33 13.28
N ALA A 22 7.84 -13.45 14.03
CA ALA A 22 7.81 -13.49 15.49
C ALA A 22 6.38 -13.36 16.03
N MET A 23 5.59 -12.41 15.51
CA MET A 23 4.18 -12.29 15.87
C MET A 23 3.36 -13.52 15.49
N GLY A 24 3.58 -14.08 14.30
CA GLY A 24 2.90 -15.29 13.84
C GLY A 24 3.14 -16.48 14.77
N VAL A 25 4.38 -16.67 15.20
CA VAL A 25 4.75 -17.74 16.15
C VAL A 25 4.12 -17.49 17.53
N THR A 26 4.17 -16.27 18.07
CA THR A 26 3.56 -15.96 19.38
C THR A 26 2.05 -16.15 19.42
N ARG A 27 1.38 -16.07 18.25
CA ARG A 27 -0.06 -16.29 18.12
C ARG A 27 -0.42 -17.69 17.60
N GLU A 28 0.55 -18.62 17.58
CA GLU A 28 0.41 -19.99 17.08
C GLU A 28 -0.16 -20.07 15.64
N SER A 29 -0.03 -19.00 14.87
CA SER A 29 -0.54 -18.88 13.51
C SER A 29 0.58 -19.12 12.51
N TYR A 30 0.80 -20.40 12.21
CA TYR A 30 1.80 -20.83 11.22
C TYR A 30 1.52 -20.30 9.81
N LEU A 31 0.24 -20.11 9.46
CA LEU A 31 -0.16 -19.50 8.18
C LEU A 31 0.31 -18.05 8.05
N LEU A 32 0.24 -17.27 9.12
CA LEU A 32 0.70 -15.88 9.13
C LEU A 32 2.23 -15.81 8.95
N ALA A 33 2.96 -16.70 9.63
CA ALA A 33 4.41 -16.79 9.49
C ALA A 33 4.81 -17.19 8.06
N LEU A 34 4.15 -18.19 7.47
CA LEU A 34 4.39 -18.62 6.08
C LEU A 34 4.11 -17.50 5.08
N ALA A 35 2.95 -16.83 5.21
CA ALA A 35 2.57 -15.72 4.35
C ALA A 35 3.58 -14.56 4.44
N GLY A 36 4.07 -14.25 5.66
CA GLY A 36 5.10 -13.23 5.89
C GLY A 36 6.43 -13.54 5.22
N VAL A 37 6.87 -14.80 5.25
CA VAL A 37 8.10 -15.24 4.57
C VAL A 37 7.94 -15.14 3.05
N LEU A 38 6.83 -15.65 2.50
CA LEU A 38 6.57 -15.61 1.06
C LEU A 38 6.51 -14.18 0.52
N THR A 39 5.78 -13.29 1.21
CA THR A 39 5.75 -11.87 0.85
C THR A 39 7.13 -11.23 0.94
N GLY A 40 7.91 -11.54 1.97
CA GLY A 40 9.30 -11.10 2.10
C GLY A 40 10.18 -11.51 0.91
N MET A 41 10.05 -12.76 0.45
CA MET A 41 10.78 -13.26 -0.73
C MET A 41 10.40 -12.49 -2.00
N VAL A 42 9.10 -12.26 -2.23
CA VAL A 42 8.62 -11.50 -3.38
C VAL A 42 9.16 -10.06 -3.34
N PHE A 43 9.09 -9.39 -2.19
CA PHE A 43 9.63 -8.04 -2.02
C PHE A 43 11.14 -7.97 -2.31
N MET A 44 11.91 -8.93 -1.82
CA MET A 44 13.34 -9.02 -2.10
C MET A 44 13.64 -9.26 -3.58
N GLY A 45 12.84 -10.12 -4.24
CA GLY A 45 12.94 -10.36 -5.69
C GLY A 45 12.73 -9.08 -6.50
N LEU A 46 11.68 -8.31 -6.17
CA LEU A 46 11.36 -7.03 -6.81
C LEU A 46 12.41 -5.95 -6.52
N ALA A 47 12.92 -5.87 -5.28
CA ALA A 47 13.96 -4.92 -4.93
C ALA A 47 15.26 -5.18 -5.73
N ARG A 48 15.61 -6.46 -5.92
CA ARG A 48 16.79 -6.86 -6.69
C ARG A 48 16.63 -6.57 -8.18
N SER A 49 15.43 -6.77 -8.76
CA SER A 49 15.18 -6.48 -10.17
C SER A 49 15.29 -4.99 -10.46
N LYS A 50 14.74 -4.12 -9.60
CA LYS A 50 14.86 -2.66 -9.74
C LYS A 50 16.27 -2.12 -9.48
N ALA A 51 17.14 -2.86 -8.78
CA ALA A 51 18.50 -2.40 -8.52
C ALA A 51 19.38 -2.36 -9.78
N LYS A 52 19.15 -3.27 -10.73
CA LYS A 52 19.96 -3.43 -11.96
C LYS A 52 19.56 -2.51 -13.12
N ILE A 53 18.40 -1.85 -13.04
CA ILE A 53 17.85 -1.10 -14.17
C ILE A 53 18.35 0.35 -14.11
N VAL A 54 19.07 0.77 -15.14
CA VAL A 54 19.29 2.18 -15.46
C VAL A 54 18.03 2.65 -16.18
N VAL A 55 17.35 3.65 -15.61
CA VAL A 55 16.05 4.12 -16.13
C VAL A 55 16.29 5.42 -16.88
N ASP A 56 15.87 5.48 -18.14
CA ASP A 56 15.87 6.70 -18.94
C ASP A 56 14.81 7.69 -18.42
N GLU A 57 15.00 8.99 -18.63
CA GLU A 57 14.12 10.03 -18.14
C GLU A 57 12.70 9.92 -18.73
N ARG A 58 12.60 9.47 -20.00
CA ARG A 58 11.30 9.19 -20.64
C ARG A 58 10.56 8.04 -19.96
N GLU A 59 11.25 6.95 -19.64
CA GLU A 59 10.64 5.84 -18.90
C GLU A 59 10.21 6.25 -17.50
N ARG A 60 11.00 7.12 -16.86
CA ARG A 60 10.70 7.63 -15.53
C ARG A 60 9.39 8.43 -15.53
N GLN A 61 9.21 9.35 -16.48
CA GLN A 61 7.98 10.12 -16.61
C GLN A 61 6.76 9.23 -16.87
N VAL A 62 6.88 8.21 -17.72
CA VAL A 62 5.80 7.24 -17.97
C VAL A 62 5.44 6.48 -16.70
N ARG A 63 6.43 6.04 -15.91
CA ARG A 63 6.20 5.34 -14.64
C ARG A 63 5.56 6.24 -13.59
N GLU A 64 5.97 7.49 -13.50
CA GLU A 64 5.39 8.48 -12.58
C GLU A 64 3.92 8.72 -12.95
N LYS A 65 3.60 8.92 -14.23
CA LYS A 65 2.22 9.09 -14.69
C LYS A 65 1.35 7.84 -14.50
N ALA A 66 1.93 6.66 -14.68
CA ALA A 66 1.24 5.40 -14.39
C ALA A 66 0.97 5.23 -12.88
N ALA A 67 1.91 5.63 -12.02
CA ALA A 67 1.73 5.60 -10.58
C ALA A 67 0.64 6.59 -10.12
N GLU A 68 0.64 7.81 -10.65
CA GLU A 68 -0.41 8.81 -10.40
C GLU A 68 -1.79 8.27 -10.81
N MET A 69 -1.90 7.69 -12.00
CA MET A 69 -3.15 7.08 -12.48
C MET A 69 -3.60 5.92 -11.58
N ALA A 70 -2.67 5.08 -11.11
CA ALA A 70 -2.99 4.00 -10.19
C ALA A 70 -3.57 4.55 -8.87
N PHE A 71 -2.93 5.55 -8.26
CA PHE A 71 -3.48 6.17 -7.05
C PHE A 71 -4.84 6.84 -7.30
N ALA A 72 -5.01 7.49 -8.45
CA ALA A 72 -6.27 8.15 -8.83
C ALA A 72 -7.43 7.15 -9.01
N ILE A 73 -7.17 5.90 -9.39
CA ILE A 73 -8.20 4.87 -9.56
C ILE A 73 -8.43 4.11 -8.24
N PHE A 74 -7.37 3.57 -7.64
CA PHE A 74 -7.49 2.66 -6.50
C PHE A 74 -7.94 3.37 -5.23
N THR A 75 -7.45 4.57 -4.97
CA THR A 75 -7.77 5.32 -3.75
C THR A 75 -9.28 5.61 -3.63
N PRO A 76 -9.96 6.21 -4.62
CA PRO A 76 -11.40 6.43 -4.53
C PRO A 76 -12.19 5.13 -4.61
N THR A 77 -11.74 4.11 -5.36
CA THR A 77 -12.45 2.83 -5.43
C THR A 77 -12.48 2.13 -4.06
N ILE A 78 -11.33 2.06 -3.39
CA ILE A 78 -11.24 1.48 -2.04
C ILE A 78 -11.95 2.38 -1.02
N GLY A 79 -11.82 3.70 -1.14
CA GLY A 79 -12.51 4.66 -0.27
C GLY A 79 -14.02 4.56 -0.35
N LEU A 80 -14.59 4.58 -1.56
CA LEU A 80 -16.03 4.40 -1.78
C LEU A 80 -16.49 3.01 -1.34
N GLY A 81 -15.71 1.97 -1.62
CA GLY A 81 -15.99 0.61 -1.13
C GLY A 81 -16.05 0.56 0.41
N SER A 82 -15.10 1.21 1.09
CA SER A 82 -15.09 1.29 2.55
C SER A 82 -16.29 2.06 3.09
N PHE A 83 -16.66 3.18 2.45
CA PHE A 83 -17.81 3.99 2.84
C PHE A 83 -19.09 3.18 2.73
N LEU A 84 -19.32 2.50 1.60
CA LEU A 84 -20.48 1.64 1.40
C LEU A 84 -20.55 0.59 2.52
N LEU A 85 -19.47 -0.16 2.73
CA LEU A 85 -19.43 -1.23 3.74
C LEU A 85 -19.70 -0.76 5.19
N LEU A 86 -19.42 0.52 5.49
CA LEU A 86 -19.68 1.15 6.79
C LEU A 86 -21.09 1.75 6.92
N VAL A 87 -21.85 1.88 5.83
CA VAL A 87 -23.25 2.33 5.92
C VAL A 87 -24.03 1.33 6.78
N PRO A 88 -24.84 1.80 7.76
CA PRO A 88 -25.57 0.90 8.66
C PRO A 88 -26.72 0.18 7.94
N TYR A 89 -26.39 -0.90 7.23
CA TYR A 89 -27.33 -1.70 6.43
C TYR A 89 -28.48 -2.32 7.23
N LYS A 90 -28.28 -2.51 8.55
CA LYS A 90 -29.33 -2.99 9.48
C LYS A 90 -30.55 -2.06 9.53
N LYS A 91 -30.39 -0.76 9.26
CA LYS A 91 -31.50 0.21 9.21
C LYS A 91 -32.11 0.36 7.82
N LEU A 92 -31.45 -0.14 6.76
CA LEU A 92 -31.79 0.15 5.37
C LEU A 92 -32.58 -0.99 4.69
N SER A 93 -32.42 -2.24 5.12
CA SER A 93 -33.13 -3.38 4.51
C SER A 93 -33.31 -4.55 5.49
N SER A 94 -34.50 -5.16 5.47
CA SER A 94 -34.86 -6.33 6.28
C SER A 94 -34.08 -7.60 5.90
N VAL A 95 -33.44 -7.63 4.71
CA VAL A 95 -32.63 -8.75 4.23
C VAL A 95 -31.27 -8.79 4.94
N PHE A 96 -30.66 -7.63 5.20
CA PHE A 96 -29.34 -7.53 5.85
C PHE A 96 -29.43 -7.45 7.38
N ALA A 97 -30.64 -7.32 7.95
CA ALA A 97 -30.88 -7.26 9.39
C ALA A 97 -30.70 -8.61 10.11
N LYS A 98 -30.63 -9.74 9.38
CA LYS A 98 -30.57 -11.10 9.95
C LYS A 98 -29.23 -11.49 10.60
N GLY A 99 -28.26 -10.57 10.69
CA GLY A 99 -27.07 -10.76 11.51
C GLY A 99 -25.94 -11.58 10.88
N GLU A 100 -26.05 -11.99 9.62
CA GLU A 100 -24.99 -12.77 8.93
C GLU A 100 -23.75 -11.93 8.56
N PHE A 101 -23.85 -10.59 8.58
CA PHE A 101 -22.82 -9.68 8.10
C PHE A 101 -21.98 -9.04 9.22
N VAL A 102 -21.72 -9.77 10.32
CA VAL A 102 -20.97 -9.24 11.49
C VAL A 102 -19.60 -8.67 11.13
N TYR A 103 -18.92 -9.25 10.13
CA TYR A 103 -17.56 -8.85 9.74
C TYR A 103 -17.50 -7.74 8.68
N LEU A 104 -18.65 -7.31 8.14
CA LEU A 104 -18.69 -6.37 7.03
C LEU A 104 -18.23 -4.97 7.46
N GLU A 105 -18.61 -4.57 8.68
CA GLU A 105 -18.17 -3.33 9.30
C GLU A 105 -16.67 -3.34 9.57
N SER A 106 -16.14 -4.43 10.14
CA SER A 106 -14.70 -4.61 10.37
C SER A 106 -13.90 -4.54 9.06
N LEU A 107 -14.42 -5.13 7.98
CA LEU A 107 -13.80 -5.05 6.66
C LEU A 107 -13.83 -3.61 6.12
N GLY A 108 -14.96 -2.92 6.25
CA GLY A 108 -15.10 -1.51 5.91
C GLY A 108 -14.09 -0.63 6.65
N MET A 109 -13.90 -0.86 7.95
CA MET A 109 -12.91 -0.14 8.77
C MET A 109 -11.48 -0.36 8.27
N ILE A 110 -11.08 -1.61 7.97
CA ILE A 110 -9.75 -1.92 7.44
C ILE A 110 -9.52 -1.18 6.10
N LEU A 111 -10.50 -1.21 5.20
CA LEU A 111 -10.40 -0.54 3.90
C LEU A 111 -10.36 0.99 4.04
N ALA A 112 -11.04 1.56 5.04
CA ALA A 112 -10.98 2.99 5.33
C ALA A 112 -9.56 3.40 5.78
N TYR A 113 -8.97 2.66 6.73
CA TYR A 113 -7.58 2.88 7.13
C TYR A 113 -6.59 2.68 5.98
N LEU A 114 -6.82 1.68 5.13
CA LEU A 114 -6.00 1.46 3.94
C LEU A 114 -6.10 2.63 2.96
N THR A 115 -7.28 3.22 2.79
CA THR A 115 -7.50 4.40 1.94
C THR A 115 -6.73 5.60 2.47
N LEU A 116 -6.82 5.88 3.78
CA LEU A 116 -6.06 6.96 4.42
C LEU A 116 -4.54 6.74 4.26
N PHE A 117 -4.09 5.49 4.39
CA PHE A 117 -2.70 5.13 4.18
C PHE A 117 -2.26 5.34 2.73
N LEU A 118 -3.08 4.97 1.74
CA LEU A 118 -2.80 5.23 0.32
C LEU A 118 -2.72 6.74 0.02
N ILE A 119 -3.60 7.56 0.60
CA ILE A 119 -3.56 9.02 0.46
C ILE A 119 -2.25 9.57 1.07
N ALA A 120 -1.86 9.09 2.25
CA ALA A 120 -0.61 9.50 2.88
C ALA A 120 0.61 9.11 2.03
N LEU A 121 0.64 7.89 1.48
CA LEU A 121 1.69 7.45 0.56
C LEU A 121 1.72 8.30 -0.70
N TYR A 122 0.57 8.61 -1.29
CA TYR A 122 0.47 9.49 -2.44
C TYR A 122 1.01 10.88 -2.13
N ALA A 123 0.66 11.47 -0.99
CA ALA A 123 1.14 12.78 -0.56
C ALA A 123 2.67 12.80 -0.36
N ILE A 124 3.23 11.76 0.29
CA ILE A 124 4.69 11.62 0.47
C ILE A 124 5.38 11.46 -0.88
N ALA A 125 4.84 10.61 -1.76
CA ALA A 125 5.38 10.39 -3.09
C ALA A 125 5.37 11.69 -3.90
N TYR A 126 4.23 12.39 -3.92
CA TYR A 126 4.06 13.66 -4.62
C TYR A 126 5.01 14.73 -4.08
N HIS A 127 5.15 14.86 -2.76
CA HIS A 127 6.11 15.77 -2.15
C HIS A 127 7.56 15.46 -2.58
N GLY A 128 7.92 14.17 -2.64
CA GLY A 128 9.24 13.73 -3.11
C GLY A 128 9.48 13.95 -4.61
N PHE A 129 8.45 13.82 -5.45
CA PHE A 129 8.52 14.06 -6.89
C PHE A 129 8.57 15.55 -7.22
N ASN A 130 7.73 16.36 -6.56
CA ASN A 130 7.67 17.80 -6.79
C ASN A 130 9.00 18.49 -6.43
N ARG A 131 9.70 18.00 -5.40
CA ARG A 131 11.05 18.50 -5.05
C ARG A 131 12.15 18.19 -6.08
N LYS A 132 11.94 17.22 -6.97
CA LYS A 132 12.93 16.81 -7.99
C LYS A 132 12.65 17.36 -9.38
N LEU A 133 11.42 17.82 -9.64
CA LEU A 133 10.96 18.31 -10.94
C LEU A 133 10.39 19.73 -10.89
N GLY A 134 10.25 20.33 -9.70
CA GLY A 134 9.72 21.67 -9.48
C GLY A 134 10.67 22.78 -9.94
N GLY A 135 10.87 22.91 -11.25
CA GLY A 135 11.11 24.18 -11.90
C GLY A 135 9.79 24.68 -12.46
N GLY A 136 9.13 25.62 -11.75
CA GLY A 136 7.92 26.28 -12.24
C GLY A 136 6.95 26.61 -11.12
N GLY A 137 6.95 27.88 -10.69
CA GLY A 137 6.00 28.41 -9.72
C GLY A 137 6.50 29.58 -8.88
N ASP A 138 7.47 30.34 -9.37
CA ASP A 138 7.77 31.70 -8.88
C ASP A 138 7.67 32.62 -10.10
N GLU A 139 6.45 32.76 -10.61
CA GLU A 139 6.05 33.88 -11.47
C GLU A 139 4.93 34.62 -10.73
N LYS A 140 5.15 35.92 -10.59
CA LYS A 140 4.43 36.88 -9.73
C LYS A 140 2.95 36.99 -10.02
#